data_AF-A0AAU6CWZ8-F1
#
_entry.id   AF-A0AAU6CWZ8-F1
#
_cell.length_a   1.000
_cell.length_b   1.000
_cell.length_c   1.000
_cell.angle_alpha   90.00
_cell.angle_beta   90.00
_cell.angle_gamma   90.00
#
_symmetry.space_group_name_H-M   'P 1'
#
loop_
_entity.id
_entity.type
_entity.pdbx_description
1 polymer ?
#
loop_
_entity_poly.entity_id
_entity_poly.type
_entity_poly.pdbx_seq_one_letter_code
_entity_poly.pdbx_strand_id
1 'polypeptide(L)'
;MRAPVRIADAAVAGLLHPGDRVDVLAGSRVVAAGVRVVSVPETAGAPTASATLPEGAGPGGALVVLAVSRHTAASLAGAAMSSALAVALC
;
A
#
# COMPACT_ATOMS: atom_id res chain seq x y z
N MET A 1 12.80 -5.15 -4.79
CA MET A 1 12.67 -3.74 -4.38
C MET A 1 11.55 -3.64 -3.34
N ARG A 2 11.66 -2.70 -2.38
CA ARG A 2 10.56 -2.35 -1.48
C ARG A 2 9.84 -1.14 -2.04
N ALA A 3 8.54 -1.23 -2.27
CA ALA A 3 7.72 -0.14 -2.79
C ALA A 3 6.66 0.24 -1.76
N PRO A 4 6.70 1.46 -1.17
CA PRO A 4 5.61 1.96 -0.37
C PRO A 4 4.43 2.34 -1.27
N VAL A 5 3.23 1.87 -0.93
CA VAL A 5 2.00 2.07 -1.69
C VAL A 5 0.90 2.52 -0.73
N ARG A 6 0.12 3.52 -1.12
CA ARG A 6 -1.04 3.96 -0.34
C ARG A 6 -2.28 3.22 -0.83
N ILE A 7 -2.89 2.44 0.06
CA ILE A 7 -4.14 1.73 -0.18
C ILE A 7 -5.27 2.64 0.27
N ALA A 8 -6.29 2.79 -0.58
CA ALA A 8 -7.37 3.74 -0.34
C ALA A 8 -8.28 3.35 0.83
N ASP A 9 -8.32 2.06 1.18
CA ASP A 9 -9.08 1.51 2.28
C ASP A 9 -8.14 1.10 3.43
N ALA A 10 -8.12 1.90 4.50
CA ALA A 10 -7.32 1.63 5.67
C ALA A 10 -7.80 0.40 6.47
N ALA A 11 -9.08 0.06 6.44
CA ALA A 11 -9.62 -1.09 7.16
C ALA A 11 -9.13 -2.39 6.50
N VAL A 12 -9.16 -2.46 5.16
CA VAL A 12 -8.60 -3.60 4.41
C VAL A 12 -7.10 -3.72 4.62
N ALA A 13 -6.36 -2.60 4.58
CA ALA A 13 -4.93 -2.61 4.85
C ALA A 13 -4.59 -3.08 6.27
N GLY A 14 -5.46 -2.79 7.26
CA GLY A 14 -5.33 -3.25 8.64
C GLY A 14 -5.52 -4.76 8.83
N LEU A 15 -6.04 -5.47 7.83
CA LEU A 15 -6.12 -6.94 7.83
C LEU A 15 -4.82 -7.60 7.35
N LEU A 16 -3.94 -6.84 6.69
CA LEU A 16 -2.72 -7.37 6.10
C LEU A 16 -1.64 -7.59 7.15
N HIS A 17 -0.94 -8.70 7.01
CA HIS A 17 0.22 -9.05 7.82
C HIS A 17 1.48 -9.14 6.95
N PRO A 18 2.65 -8.81 7.50
CA PRO A 18 3.91 -9.10 6.83
C PRO A 18 4.02 -10.59 6.47
N GLY A 19 4.21 -10.88 5.18
CA GLY A 19 4.20 -12.26 4.66
C GLY A 19 3.03 -12.56 3.73
N ASP A 20 1.92 -11.81 3.83
CA ASP A 20 0.73 -12.02 3.01
C ASP A 20 1.02 -11.84 1.52
N ARG A 21 0.27 -12.60 0.71
CA ARG A 21 0.25 -12.49 -0.75
C ARG A 21 -1.00 -11.73 -1.15
N VAL A 22 -0.82 -10.67 -1.91
CA VAL A 22 -1.91 -9.81 -2.35
C VAL A 22 -1.83 -9.50 -3.83
N ASP A 23 -2.99 -9.29 -4.42
CA ASP A 23 -3.15 -8.63 -5.70
C ASP A 23 -3.46 -7.15 -5.47
N VAL A 24 -2.81 -6.26 -6.23
CA VAL A 24 -3.03 -4.81 -6.17
C VAL A 24 -3.79 -4.35 -7.39
N LEU A 25 -4.87 -3.65 -7.15
CA LEU A 25 -5.78 -3.14 -8.16
C LEU A 25 -5.73 -1.62 -8.22
N ALA A 26 -5.89 -1.09 -9.42
CA ALA A 26 -6.12 0.33 -9.70
C ALA A 26 -7.42 0.44 -10.49
N GLY A 27 -8.48 0.94 -9.87
CA GLY A 27 -9.83 0.84 -10.42
C GLY A 27 -10.20 -0.63 -10.69
N SER A 28 -10.49 -0.96 -11.95
CA SER A 28 -10.88 -2.31 -12.38
C SER A 28 -9.73 -3.17 -12.94
N ARG A 29 -8.47 -2.73 -12.80
CA ARG A 29 -7.30 -3.41 -13.37
C ARG A 29 -6.35 -3.90 -12.29
N VAL A 30 -5.89 -5.15 -12.41
CA VAL A 30 -4.76 -5.68 -11.63
C VAL A 30 -3.45 -5.10 -12.15
N VAL A 31 -2.71 -4.43 -11.28
CA VAL A 31 -1.41 -3.80 -11.59
C VAL A 31 -0.24 -4.67 -11.08
N ALA A 32 -0.47 -5.41 -10.00
CA ALA A 32 0.47 -6.37 -9.47
C ALA A 32 -0.28 -7.58 -8.93
N ALA A 33 0.22 -8.79 -9.19
CA ALA A 33 -0.41 -10.03 -8.74
C ALA A 33 0.54 -10.83 -7.84
N GLY A 34 -0.01 -11.43 -6.77
CA GLY A 34 0.70 -12.31 -5.84
C GLY A 34 1.94 -11.67 -5.19
N VAL A 35 1.94 -10.36 -4.97
CA VAL A 35 3.07 -9.65 -4.37
C VAL A 35 3.08 -9.82 -2.86
N ARG A 36 4.28 -9.87 -2.26
CA ARG A 36 4.41 -10.04 -0.80
C ARG A 36 4.31 -8.71 -0.07
N VAL A 37 3.53 -8.68 0.99
CA VAL A 37 3.56 -7.62 1.99
C VAL A 37 4.82 -7.78 2.84
N VAL A 38 5.62 -6.72 2.92
CA VAL A 38 6.88 -6.68 3.68
C VAL A 38 6.70 -5.98 5.02
N SER A 39 5.85 -4.95 5.04
CA SER A 39 5.54 -4.18 6.23
C SER A 39 4.24 -3.44 6.01
N VAL A 40 3.44 -3.33 7.06
CA VAL A 40 2.26 -2.47 7.12
C VAL A 40 2.55 -1.48 8.24
N PRO A 41 3.00 -0.26 7.92
CA PRO A 41 3.16 0.80 8.92
C PRO A 41 1.81 1.02 9.61
N GLU A 42 1.78 0.84 10.94
CA GLU A 42 0.59 1.16 11.73
C GLU A 42 0.28 2.64 11.53
N THR A 43 -0.96 2.95 11.12
CA THR A 43 -1.43 4.33 11.06
C THR A 43 -1.62 4.77 12.51
N ALA A 44 -0.56 5.29 13.12
CA ALA A 44 -0.52 5.65 14.52
C ALA A 44 -1.57 6.73 14.83
N GLY A 45 -2.72 6.30 15.35
CA GLY A 45 -3.54 7.12 16.23
C GLY A 45 -2.87 7.24 17.60
N ALA A 46 -1.70 7.88 17.68
CA ALA A 46 -1.08 8.45 18.89
C ALA A 46 0.25 9.12 18.51
N PRO A 47 0.50 10.39 18.90
CA PRO A 47 1.76 11.06 18.58
C PRO A 47 2.86 10.53 19.50
N THR A 48 3.66 9.60 19.01
CA THR A 48 4.99 9.35 19.58
C THR A 48 6.03 9.73 18.55
N ALA A 49 6.94 10.58 19.01
CA ALA A 49 8.00 11.21 18.24
C ALA A 49 8.79 10.21 17.39
N SER A 50 9.19 10.68 16.21
CA SER A 50 10.18 10.07 15.29
C SER A 50 9.63 9.17 14.18
N ALA A 51 8.77 9.72 13.34
CA ALA A 51 8.85 9.53 11.89
C ALA A 51 8.16 10.72 11.23
N THR A 52 8.89 11.53 10.48
CA THR A 52 8.34 12.62 9.67
C THR A 52 7.52 12.00 8.53
N LEU A 53 6.29 11.57 8.83
CA LEU A 53 5.28 11.29 7.80
C LEU A 53 4.83 12.65 7.25
N PRO A 54 4.85 12.89 5.93
CA PRO A 54 4.34 14.13 5.39
C PRO A 54 2.85 14.26 5.77
N GLU A 55 2.51 15.40 6.38
CA GLU A 55 1.15 15.82 6.73
C GLU A 55 0.31 16.07 5.47
N GLY A 56 -0.01 14.97 4.80
CA GLY A 56 -0.97 14.83 3.71
C GLY A 56 -1.90 13.63 4.00
N ALA A 57 -2.13 13.37 5.28
CA ALA A 57 -3.11 12.40 5.77
C ALA A 57 -4.53 12.94 5.55
N GLY A 58 -4.92 13.06 4.28
CA GLY A 58 -6.33 13.10 3.92
C GLY A 58 -7.02 11.82 4.42
N PRO A 59 -8.32 11.89 4.76
CA PRO A 59 -9.04 10.79 5.39
C PRO A 59 -9.11 9.59 4.43
N GLY A 60 -8.64 8.42 4.87
CA GLY A 60 -9.17 7.14 4.35
C GLY A 60 -8.18 6.00 4.07
N GLY A 61 -6.90 6.28 3.76
CA GLY A 61 -5.99 5.25 3.25
C GLY A 61 -4.74 4.97 4.10
N ALA A 62 -4.28 3.73 4.12
CA ALA A 62 -3.09 3.28 4.86
C ALA A 62 -1.89 2.98 3.94
N LEU A 63 -0.67 3.06 4.48
CA LEU A 63 0.54 2.68 3.76
C LEU A 63 0.80 1.18 3.90
N VAL A 64 1.26 0.57 2.81
CA VAL A 64 1.71 -0.83 2.77
C VAL A 64 3.00 -0.88 1.96
N VAL A 65 4.00 -1.62 2.45
CA VAL A 65 5.28 -1.80 1.76
C VAL A 65 5.30 -3.19 1.12
N LEU A 66 5.49 -3.24 -0.19
CA LEU A 66 5.45 -4.46 -0.99
C LEU A 66 6.84 -4.86 -1.50
N ALA A 67 7.11 -6.16 -1.54
CA ALA A 67 8.27 -6.72 -2.22
C ALA A 67 7.93 -6.95 -3.69
N VAL A 68 8.51 -6.13 -4.56
CA VAL A 68 8.20 -6.08 -5.99
C VAL A 68 9.44 -5.94 -6.86
N SER A 69 9.28 -6.18 -8.17
CA SER A 69 10.28 -5.84 -9.19
C SER A 69 10.34 -4.32 -9.40
N ARG A 70 11.42 -3.81 -9.99
CA ARG A 70 11.53 -2.38 -10.34
C ARG A 70 10.43 -1.94 -11.32
N HIS A 71 10.12 -2.78 -12.30
CA HIS A 71 9.07 -2.51 -13.29
C HIS A 71 7.69 -2.39 -12.62
N THR A 72 7.35 -3.35 -11.75
CA THR A 72 6.10 -3.34 -10.98
C THR A 72 6.00 -2.11 -10.08
N ALA A 73 7.09 -1.71 -9.43
CA ALA A 73 7.10 -0.48 -8.62
C ALA A 73 6.77 0.77 -9.46
N ALA A 74 7.33 0.88 -10.66
CA ALA A 74 7.03 1.98 -11.58
C ALA A 74 5.56 1.94 -12.06
N SER A 75 5.02 0.75 -12.36
CA SER A 75 3.61 0.58 -12.72
C SER A 75 2.67 0.98 -11.58
N LEU A 76 2.97 0.59 -10.34
CA LEU A 76 2.20 0.97 -9.16
C LEU A 76 2.24 2.49 -8.92
N ALA A 77 3.40 3.12 -9.07
CA ALA A 77 3.54 4.58 -8.93
C ALA A 77 2.71 5.33 -9.98
N GLY A 78 2.75 4.89 -11.24
CA GLY A 78 1.92 5.48 -12.31
C GLY A 78 0.43 5.25 -12.09
N ALA A 79 0.05 4.07 -11.63
CA ALA A 79 -1.34 3.76 -11.29
C ALA A 79 -1.85 4.62 -10.12
N ALA A 80 -1.04 4.80 -9.07
CA ALA A 80 -1.39 5.63 -7.92
C ALA A 80 -1.63 7.12 -8.28
N MET A 81 -1.00 7.63 -9.35
CA MET A 81 -1.26 9.00 -9.82
C MET A 81 -2.61 9.16 -10.52
N SER A 82 -3.18 8.08 -11.05
CA SER A 82 -4.39 8.10 -11.86
C SER A 82 -5.60 7.46 -11.18
N SER A 83 -5.37 6.59 -10.20
CA SER A 83 -6.44 5.85 -9.53
C SER A 83 -6.08 5.48 -8.10
N ALA A 84 -7.12 5.40 -7.27
CA ALA A 84 -7.04 4.85 -5.93
C ALA A 84 -6.68 3.36 -6.00
N LEU A 85 -5.74 2.93 -5.14
CA LEU A 85 -5.30 1.55 -5.11
C LEU A 85 -6.07 0.74 -4.07
N ALA A 86 -6.46 -0.47 -4.46
CA ALA A 86 -7.10 -1.46 -3.60
C ALA A 86 -6.27 -2.76 -3.59
N VAL A 87 -6.51 -3.61 -2.61
CA VAL A 87 -5.83 -4.90 -2.46
C VAL A 87 -6.84 -6.02 -2.27
N ALA A 88 -6.49 -7.20 -2.78
CA ALA A 88 -7.21 -8.44 -2.55
C ALA A 88 -6.25 -9.50 -2.03
N LEU A 89 -6.67 -10.28 -1.03
CA LEU A 89 -5.92 -11.41 -0.50
C LEU A 89 -6.06 -12.62 -1.44
N CYS A 90 -4.95 -13.32 -1.68
CA CYS A 90 -4.91 -14.56 -2.46
C CYS A 90 -4.97 -15.80 -1.56
#